data_AF-A0A947UEQ2-F1
#
_entry.id   AF-A0A947UEQ2-F1
#
_cell.length_a   1.000
_cell.length_b   1.000
_cell.length_c   1.000
_cell.angle_alpha   90.00
_cell.angle_beta   90.00
_cell.angle_gamma   90.00
#
_symmetry.space_group_name_H-M   'P 1'
#
loop_
_entity.id
_entity.type
_entity.pdbx_description
1 polymer ?
#
loop_
_entity_poly.entity_id
_entity_poly.type
_entity_poly.pdbx_seq_one_letter_code
_entity_poly.pdbx_strand_id
1 'polypeptide(L)'
;MKHFQRFGAYALTLSLLFSAFPAVAASSAITIGTVTPTSATTYVPVTLQANVSSSAGSITSCSLYVDNSDKGAMTVASGKASKSFTFTNSQIYTVFVFCRDSAGNFNSGPNTAVWAKGGSSGGGDITPPVMGSISPASATVSAAVTFTISVSDTGGIASCNLYVGGTDQGAMTLGTGVATRVHTFTVAGPVSVYAQCKDTANNIGTSGSTAVSVADAVVTGAPQQKTLIKLACPAGALANHPCKAVYYFAGDGKRHAFPNDKVYFTWYADFDAVQDVTAEALAAIPLGSNVTYRPGSRMVKFTSVPMVYAIAKGSELRWVKTEDDATALYGADWNKKIDDISEAFFMNYSYGADITPSAPFNVQTEMNSTPTIDENL
;
A
#
# COMPACT_ATOMS: atom_id res chain seq x y z
N MET A 1 -53.45 -44.11 -32.42
CA MET A 1 -54.60 -44.38 -31.52
C MET A 1 -54.41 -43.51 -30.29
N LYS A 2 -55.25 -42.48 -30.11
CA LYS A 2 -56.35 -42.44 -29.09
C LYS A 2 -55.78 -42.46 -27.66
N HIS A 3 -56.07 -41.55 -26.72
CA HIS A 3 -57.19 -40.65 -26.53
C HIS A 3 -56.86 -39.55 -25.50
N PHE A 4 -57.50 -38.38 -25.67
CA PHE A 4 -57.77 -37.31 -24.71
C PHE A 4 -58.48 -37.77 -23.43
N GLN A 5 -58.20 -37.13 -22.28
CA GLN A 5 -59.14 -36.93 -21.15
C GLN A 5 -58.66 -35.72 -20.30
N ARG A 6 -59.21 -34.51 -20.52
CA ARG A 6 -60.22 -33.81 -19.70
C ARG A 6 -59.98 -33.85 -18.17
N PHE A 7 -59.43 -32.76 -17.63
CA PHE A 7 -59.57 -32.41 -16.22
C PHE A 7 -60.60 -31.28 -16.07
N GLY A 8 -61.68 -31.57 -15.34
CA GLY A 8 -62.75 -30.64 -15.01
C GLY A 8 -62.34 -29.70 -13.87
N ALA A 9 -62.76 -28.45 -14.00
CA ALA A 9 -62.65 -27.45 -12.96
C ALA A 9 -63.69 -27.73 -11.86
N TYR A 10 -63.22 -27.98 -10.64
CA TYR A 10 -64.04 -27.92 -9.43
C TYR A 10 -63.89 -26.53 -8.82
N ALA A 11 -64.94 -25.72 -8.91
CA ALA A 11 -65.05 -24.44 -8.22
C ALA A 11 -65.40 -24.70 -6.75
N LEU A 12 -64.45 -24.47 -5.85
CA LEU A 12 -64.69 -24.48 -4.40
C LEU A 12 -65.11 -23.06 -3.99
N THR A 13 -66.42 -22.86 -3.74
CA THR A 13 -66.96 -21.59 -3.23
C THR A 13 -66.59 -21.44 -1.75
N LEU A 14 -65.59 -20.61 -1.46
CA LEU A 14 -65.22 -20.22 -0.10
C LEU A 14 -66.08 -19.01 0.32
N SER A 15 -67.14 -19.27 1.09
CA SER A 15 -67.98 -18.23 1.70
C SER A 15 -67.24 -17.55 2.86
N LEU A 16 -66.47 -16.50 2.54
CA LEU A 16 -65.91 -15.58 3.54
C LEU A 16 -67.02 -14.65 4.05
N LEU A 17 -67.47 -14.90 5.28
CA LEU A 17 -68.23 -13.95 6.09
C LEU A 17 -67.33 -12.73 6.36
N PHE A 18 -67.42 -11.73 5.48
CA PHE A 18 -66.89 -10.39 5.75
C PHE A 18 -67.75 -9.77 6.88
N SER A 19 -67.26 -9.82 8.11
CA SER A 19 -67.68 -8.86 9.12
C SER A 19 -67.19 -7.48 8.65
N ALA A 20 -68.08 -6.67 8.12
CA ALA A 20 -67.82 -5.27 7.85
C ALA A 20 -67.50 -4.58 9.20
N PHE A 21 -66.23 -4.40 9.50
CA PHE A 21 -65.84 -3.44 10.52
C PHE A 21 -66.34 -2.07 10.06
N PRO A 22 -67.13 -1.35 10.87
CA PRO A 22 -67.51 0.00 10.50
C PRO A 22 -66.23 0.82 10.32
N ALA A 23 -66.08 1.44 9.15
CA ALA A 23 -65.09 2.48 8.95
C ALA A 23 -65.42 3.60 9.94
N VAL A 24 -64.70 3.65 11.06
CA VAL A 24 -64.90 4.69 12.06
C VAL A 24 -64.37 5.97 11.44
N ALA A 25 -65.28 6.84 11.00
CA ALA A 25 -64.93 8.16 10.52
C ALA A 25 -64.28 8.98 11.66
N ALA A 26 -63.36 9.88 11.32
CA ALA A 26 -62.81 10.86 12.25
C ALA A 26 -63.95 11.58 12.99
N SER A 27 -63.91 11.58 14.32
CA SER A 27 -64.97 12.17 15.15
C SER A 27 -64.74 13.66 15.29
N SER A 28 -65.80 14.47 15.07
CA SER A 28 -65.76 15.92 15.37
C SER A 28 -65.68 16.23 16.87
N ALA A 29 -65.74 15.20 17.74
CA ALA A 29 -65.62 15.36 19.18
C ALA A 29 -64.21 15.78 19.64
N ILE A 30 -63.16 15.39 18.90
CA ILE A 30 -61.77 15.77 19.20
C ILE A 30 -61.34 16.91 18.29
N THR A 31 -60.89 18.01 18.88
CA THR A 31 -60.29 19.15 18.16
C THR A 31 -58.78 19.18 18.40
N ILE A 32 -58.00 19.28 17.33
CA ILE A 32 -56.54 19.34 17.36
C ILE A 32 -56.10 20.54 16.52
N GLY A 33 -55.35 21.46 17.13
CA GLY A 33 -54.80 22.64 16.46
C GLY A 33 -53.61 22.33 15.55
N THR A 34 -53.12 23.34 14.84
CA THR A 34 -51.85 23.27 14.10
C THR A 34 -50.65 23.07 15.03
N VAL A 35 -49.59 22.46 14.51
CA VAL A 35 -48.36 22.24 15.27
C VAL A 35 -47.56 23.54 15.36
N THR A 36 -47.00 23.82 16.53
CA THR A 36 -46.10 24.96 16.78
C THR A 36 -44.81 24.50 17.46
N PRO A 37 -43.65 25.12 17.18
CA PRO A 37 -43.41 26.16 16.18
C PRO A 37 -43.40 25.63 14.72
N THR A 38 -43.61 26.51 13.74
CA THR A 38 -43.53 26.20 12.29
C THR A 38 -42.12 26.33 11.70
N SER A 39 -41.13 26.60 12.56
CA SER A 39 -39.72 26.65 12.20
C SER A 39 -38.87 26.01 13.29
N ALA A 40 -37.84 25.28 12.89
CA ALA A 40 -36.87 24.65 13.76
C ALA A 40 -35.46 24.76 13.16
N THR A 41 -34.45 24.42 13.94
CA THR A 41 -33.07 24.30 13.48
C THR A 41 -32.68 22.82 13.47
N THR A 42 -32.04 22.34 12.41
CA THR A 42 -31.52 20.97 12.38
C THR A 42 -30.58 20.69 13.55
N TYR A 43 -30.59 19.46 14.05
CA TYR A 43 -29.79 18.96 15.17
C TYR A 43 -29.98 19.66 16.53
N VAL A 44 -30.94 20.57 16.65
CA VAL A 44 -31.34 21.19 17.91
C VAL A 44 -32.71 20.64 18.33
N PRO A 45 -32.88 20.09 19.54
CA PRO A 45 -34.18 19.66 20.02
C PRO A 45 -35.17 20.82 20.05
N VAL A 46 -36.31 20.65 19.38
CA VAL A 46 -37.44 21.60 19.39
C VAL A 46 -38.64 20.93 20.04
N THR A 47 -39.35 21.66 20.90
CA THR A 47 -40.62 21.18 21.47
C THR A 47 -41.74 21.48 20.49
N LEU A 48 -42.23 20.46 19.81
CA LEU A 48 -43.42 20.53 18.95
C LEU A 48 -44.66 20.32 19.80
N GLN A 49 -45.67 21.17 19.62
CA GLN A 49 -46.92 21.07 20.39
C GLN A 49 -48.15 21.49 19.57
N ALA A 50 -49.31 20.94 19.94
CA ALA A 50 -50.62 21.35 19.43
C ALA A 50 -51.62 21.47 20.60
N ASN A 51 -52.56 22.42 20.48
CA ASN A 51 -53.70 22.48 21.40
C ASN A 51 -54.65 21.32 21.09
N VAL A 52 -55.12 20.62 22.12
CA VAL A 52 -56.00 19.47 22.00
C VAL A 52 -57.15 19.57 22.99
N SER A 53 -58.36 19.23 22.54
CA SER A 53 -59.56 19.16 23.38
C SER A 53 -60.49 18.06 22.89
N SER A 54 -61.31 17.52 23.78
CA SER A 54 -62.43 16.65 23.43
C SER A 54 -63.69 17.11 24.15
N SER A 55 -64.81 17.11 23.43
CA SER A 55 -66.15 17.36 23.99
C SER A 55 -66.82 16.08 24.53
N ALA A 56 -66.23 14.91 24.26
CA ALA A 56 -66.79 13.60 24.60
C ALA A 56 -65.98 12.83 25.65
N GLY A 57 -64.91 13.41 26.19
CA GLY A 57 -64.08 12.78 27.21
C GLY A 57 -62.74 13.48 27.42
N SER A 58 -61.86 12.86 28.21
CA SER A 58 -60.48 13.33 28.37
C SER A 58 -59.60 12.72 27.28
N ILE A 59 -58.66 13.49 26.75
CA ILE A 59 -57.66 12.99 25.80
C ILE A 59 -56.77 11.97 26.53
N THR A 60 -56.75 10.73 26.05
CA THR A 60 -56.01 9.62 26.68
C THR A 60 -54.63 9.42 26.06
N SER A 61 -54.47 9.77 24.78
CA SER A 61 -53.20 9.63 24.09
C SER A 61 -53.12 10.56 22.88
N CYS A 62 -51.90 11.01 22.58
CA CYS A 62 -51.57 11.69 21.34
C CYS A 62 -50.22 11.18 20.83
N SER A 63 -50.05 11.08 19.52
CA SER A 63 -48.79 10.73 18.84
C SER A 63 -48.41 11.81 17.84
N LEU A 64 -47.10 12.06 17.72
CA LEU A 64 -46.52 12.98 16.75
C LEU A 64 -46.25 12.26 15.44
N TYR A 65 -46.70 12.80 14.32
CA TYR A 65 -46.37 12.30 12.98
C TYR A 65 -45.53 13.32 12.22
N VAL A 66 -44.46 12.85 11.57
CA VAL A 66 -43.58 13.64 10.70
C VAL A 66 -43.44 12.88 9.38
N ASP A 67 -43.84 13.51 8.26
CA ASP A 67 -43.91 12.91 6.92
C ASP A 67 -44.59 11.54 6.93
N ASN A 68 -45.78 11.49 7.57
CA ASN A 68 -46.61 10.28 7.73
C ASN A 68 -45.99 9.16 8.56
N SER A 69 -44.80 9.36 9.15
CA SER A 69 -44.16 8.41 10.06
C SER A 69 -44.46 8.75 11.51
N ASP A 70 -44.98 7.79 12.27
CA ASP A 70 -45.21 7.92 13.71
C ASP A 70 -43.87 8.06 14.46
N LYS A 71 -43.71 9.16 15.19
CA LYS A 71 -42.55 9.48 16.03
C LYS A 71 -42.83 9.21 17.51
N GLY A 72 -43.92 8.54 17.83
CA GLY A 72 -44.31 8.05 19.14
C GLY A 72 -45.11 9.04 19.98
N ALA A 73 -45.48 8.59 21.18
CA ALA A 73 -46.36 9.30 22.09
C ALA A 73 -45.86 10.71 22.46
N MET A 74 -46.81 11.64 22.61
CA MET A 74 -46.65 13.00 23.11
C MET A 74 -47.14 13.09 24.56
N THR A 75 -46.57 14.01 25.33
CA THR A 75 -47.05 14.34 26.67
C THR A 75 -48.30 15.21 26.56
N VAL A 76 -49.40 14.78 27.15
CA VAL A 76 -50.66 15.55 27.18
C VAL A 76 -50.82 16.20 28.55
N ALA A 77 -50.77 17.53 28.59
CA ALA A 77 -50.94 18.31 29.81
C ALA A 77 -51.59 19.65 29.51
N SER A 78 -52.54 20.08 30.35
CA SER A 78 -53.19 21.40 30.27
C SER A 78 -53.74 21.76 28.87
N GLY A 79 -54.38 20.80 28.20
CA GLY A 79 -54.95 21.00 26.87
C GLY A 79 -53.92 21.09 25.73
N LYS A 80 -52.67 20.65 25.96
CA LYS A 80 -51.63 20.59 24.93
C LYS A 80 -51.03 19.20 24.85
N ALA A 81 -50.82 18.72 23.64
CA ALA A 81 -49.95 17.58 23.35
C ALA A 81 -48.57 18.13 22.92
N SER A 82 -47.49 17.77 23.62
CA SER A 82 -46.13 18.24 23.32
C SER A 82 -45.10 17.10 23.26
N LYS A 83 -44.08 17.27 22.42
CA LYS A 83 -42.94 16.34 22.30
C LYS A 83 -41.68 17.08 21.85
N SER A 84 -40.56 16.77 22.49
CA SER A 84 -39.23 17.19 22.01
C SER A 84 -38.82 16.33 20.80
N PHE A 85 -38.48 16.96 19.69
CA PHE A 85 -38.08 16.30 18.44
C PHE A 85 -36.88 17.00 17.81
N THR A 86 -36.00 16.24 17.16
CA THR A 86 -34.79 16.77 16.49
C THR A 86 -34.84 16.43 15.01
N PHE A 87 -34.87 17.45 14.15
CA PHE A 87 -34.76 17.28 12.70
C PHE A 87 -33.29 17.14 12.29
N THR A 88 -32.97 16.21 11.39
CA THR A 88 -31.57 15.97 10.96
C THR A 88 -31.26 16.52 9.57
N ASN A 89 -32.28 16.76 8.74
CA ASN A 89 -32.09 17.29 7.38
C ASN A 89 -32.75 18.66 7.25
N SER A 90 -32.11 19.56 6.49
CA SER A 90 -32.66 20.89 6.21
C SER A 90 -33.70 20.80 5.10
N GLN A 91 -34.98 20.79 5.46
CA GLN A 91 -36.10 20.72 4.54
C GLN A 91 -37.41 21.19 5.20
N ILE A 92 -38.50 21.24 4.42
CA ILE A 92 -39.86 21.41 4.94
C ILE A 92 -40.43 20.02 5.23
N TYR A 93 -40.88 19.82 6.46
CA TYR A 93 -41.55 18.61 6.92
C TYR A 93 -43.06 18.82 7.03
N THR A 94 -43.84 17.78 6.75
CA THR A 94 -45.27 17.75 7.05
C THR A 94 -45.49 17.14 8.42
N VAL A 95 -45.97 17.93 9.38
CA VAL A 95 -46.14 17.51 10.78
C VAL A 95 -47.60 17.62 11.19
N PHE A 96 -48.12 16.59 11.84
CA PHE A 96 -49.46 16.60 12.45
C PHE A 96 -49.51 15.75 13.71
N VAL A 97 -50.58 15.92 14.49
CA VAL A 97 -50.82 15.18 15.74
C VAL A 97 -52.07 14.34 15.58
N PHE A 98 -52.02 13.10 16.04
CA PHE A 98 -53.17 12.20 16.11
C PHE A 98 -53.49 11.92 17.58
N CYS A 99 -54.75 12.06 17.99
CA CYS A 99 -55.15 11.84 19.37
C CYS A 99 -56.35 10.91 19.51
N ARG A 100 -56.46 10.28 20.67
CA ARG A 100 -57.60 9.47 21.11
C ARG A 100 -58.12 9.97 22.45
N ASP A 101 -59.42 9.84 22.68
CA ASP A 101 -60.05 10.14 23.97
C ASP A 101 -60.57 8.89 24.71
N SER A 102 -61.01 9.10 25.95
CA SER A 102 -61.52 8.06 26.83
C SER A 102 -62.83 7.42 26.36
N ALA A 103 -63.57 8.09 25.46
CA ALA A 103 -64.77 7.55 24.83
C ALA A 103 -64.46 6.72 23.56
N GLY A 104 -63.17 6.60 23.20
CA GLY A 104 -62.70 5.82 22.07
C GLY A 104 -62.72 6.58 20.73
N ASN A 105 -63.06 7.88 20.74
CA ASN A 105 -62.96 8.72 19.55
C ASN A 105 -61.50 8.94 19.19
N PHE A 106 -61.24 9.14 17.90
CA PHE A 106 -59.93 9.54 17.41
C PHE A 106 -60.07 10.60 16.31
N ASN A 107 -59.06 11.47 16.21
CA ASN A 107 -58.95 12.45 15.14
C ASN A 107 -57.47 12.81 14.88
N SER A 108 -57.20 13.35 13.69
CA SER A 108 -55.92 13.95 13.32
C SER A 108 -56.06 15.46 13.18
N GLY A 109 -55.07 16.21 13.67
CA GLY A 109 -54.93 17.63 13.40
C GLY A 109 -54.54 17.93 11.96
N PRO A 110 -54.58 19.20 11.55
CA PRO A 110 -54.18 19.63 10.22
C PRO A 110 -52.69 19.40 9.97
N ASN A 111 -52.35 19.13 8.71
CA ASN A 111 -50.97 19.10 8.23
C ASN A 111 -50.33 20.49 8.39
N THR A 112 -49.24 20.55 9.15
CA THR A 112 -48.48 21.78 9.37
C THR A 112 -47.12 21.67 8.71
N ALA A 113 -46.79 22.64 7.86
CA ALA A 113 -45.44 22.76 7.31
C ALA A 113 -44.49 23.30 8.38
N VAL A 114 -43.49 22.50 8.76
CA VAL A 114 -42.41 22.91 9.66
C VAL A 114 -41.12 23.02 8.86
N TRP A 115 -40.59 24.23 8.72
CA TRP A 115 -39.29 24.43 8.08
C TRP A 115 -38.17 24.16 9.09
N ALA A 116 -37.52 23.00 8.95
CA ALA A 116 -36.25 22.75 9.61
C ALA A 116 -35.16 23.47 8.82
N LYS A 117 -34.80 24.66 9.28
CA LYS A 117 -33.71 25.43 8.71
C LYS A 117 -32.41 24.71 8.99
N GLY A 118 -31.54 24.70 8.00
CA GLY A 118 -30.15 24.32 8.20
C GLY A 118 -29.55 25.20 9.28
N GLY A 119 -29.33 24.62 10.44
CA GLY A 119 -28.39 25.15 11.40
C GLY A 119 -27.62 24.00 11.98
N SER A 120 -26.34 24.27 12.22
CA SER A 120 -25.48 23.34 12.90
C SER A 120 -26.06 23.09 14.30
N SER A 121 -26.14 21.82 14.70
CA SER A 121 -25.94 21.48 16.11
C SER A 121 -24.78 22.31 16.63
N GLY A 122 -24.87 22.83 17.86
CA GLY A 122 -23.85 23.68 18.51
C GLY A 122 -22.47 23.60 17.84
N GLY A 123 -22.09 24.69 17.17
CA GLY A 123 -21.18 24.70 16.02
C GLY A 123 -19.90 23.88 16.18
N GLY A 124 -19.90 22.69 15.56
CA GLY A 124 -18.69 21.97 15.18
C GLY A 124 -18.45 22.16 13.68
N ASP A 125 -17.18 22.24 13.29
CA ASP A 125 -16.80 22.34 11.88
C ASP A 125 -17.24 21.09 11.10
N ILE A 126 -17.73 21.28 9.87
CA ILE A 126 -18.12 20.22 8.94
C ILE A 126 -17.32 20.29 7.63
N THR A 127 -16.43 21.26 7.50
CA THR A 127 -15.64 21.52 6.29
C THR A 127 -14.37 20.68 6.37
N PRO A 128 -14.10 19.79 5.41
CA PRO A 128 -12.84 19.07 5.40
C PRO A 128 -11.65 19.99 5.08
N PRO A 129 -10.45 19.67 5.59
CA PRO A 129 -9.23 20.37 5.20
C PRO A 129 -9.00 20.41 3.69
N VAL A 130 -8.65 21.59 3.19
CA VAL A 130 -8.23 21.78 1.80
C VAL A 130 -6.71 21.69 1.72
N MET A 131 -6.21 21.01 0.70
CA MET A 131 -4.78 20.80 0.50
C MET A 131 -4.32 21.21 -0.89
N GLY A 132 -3.07 21.67 -0.99
CA GLY A 132 -2.38 21.92 -2.26
C GLY A 132 -1.81 20.65 -2.90
N SER A 133 -0.86 20.84 -3.82
CA SER A 133 -0.11 19.75 -4.44
C SER A 133 1.08 19.32 -3.58
N ILE A 134 1.41 18.03 -3.61
CA ILE A 134 2.65 17.51 -3.00
C ILE A 134 3.85 18.07 -3.76
N SER A 135 4.86 18.53 -3.02
CA SER A 135 6.17 18.97 -3.53
C SER A 135 7.31 18.39 -2.66
N PRO A 136 8.46 18.00 -3.23
CA PRO A 136 8.82 18.05 -4.65
C PRO A 136 8.18 16.91 -5.48
N ALA A 137 8.19 17.06 -6.82
CA ALA A 137 7.75 16.03 -7.78
C ALA A 137 8.91 15.13 -8.26
N SER A 138 10.08 15.24 -7.65
CA SER A 138 11.26 14.43 -7.94
C SER A 138 11.94 13.96 -6.66
N ALA A 139 12.56 12.78 -6.72
CA ALA A 139 13.35 12.22 -5.64
C ALA A 139 14.46 11.32 -6.21
N THR A 140 15.32 10.82 -5.33
CA THR A 140 16.44 9.94 -5.68
C THR A 140 16.44 8.77 -4.71
N VAL A 141 16.68 7.55 -5.20
CA VAL A 141 16.79 6.36 -4.35
C VAL A 141 17.85 6.58 -3.27
N SER A 142 17.56 6.12 -2.05
CA SER A 142 18.38 6.25 -0.84
C SER A 142 18.62 7.68 -0.33
N ALA A 143 18.17 8.71 -1.04
CA ALA A 143 18.17 10.08 -0.55
C ALA A 143 16.85 10.37 0.20
N ALA A 144 16.97 10.93 1.41
CA ALA A 144 15.82 11.40 2.15
C ALA A 144 15.22 12.62 1.45
N VAL A 145 13.95 12.54 1.06
CA VAL A 145 13.18 13.66 0.49
C VAL A 145 12.13 14.13 1.50
N THR A 146 12.03 15.45 1.69
CA THR A 146 10.99 16.04 2.53
C THR A 146 9.81 16.44 1.65
N PHE A 147 8.74 15.67 1.70
CA PHE A 147 7.49 16.05 1.06
C PHE A 147 6.78 17.11 1.88
N THR A 148 6.30 18.14 1.20
CA THR A 148 5.57 19.27 1.75
C THR A 148 4.26 19.44 1.00
N ILE A 149 3.20 19.75 1.73
CA ILE A 149 1.90 20.12 1.19
C ILE A 149 1.37 21.32 1.94
N SER A 150 0.73 22.28 1.24
CA SER A 150 -0.04 23.32 1.90
C SER A 150 -1.36 22.72 2.39
N VAL A 151 -1.78 23.10 3.59
CA VAL A 151 -3.02 22.65 4.21
C VAL A 151 -3.70 23.82 4.92
N SER A 152 -4.99 23.98 4.70
CA SER A 152 -5.79 25.04 5.30
C SER A 152 -7.16 24.52 5.68
N ASP A 153 -7.61 24.90 6.87
CA ASP A 153 -8.95 24.64 7.37
C ASP A 153 -9.33 25.68 8.43
N THR A 154 -10.60 26.07 8.49
CA THR A 154 -11.07 27.09 9.44
C THR A 154 -11.31 26.55 10.85
N GLY A 155 -11.61 25.26 11.00
CA GLY A 155 -11.75 24.54 12.28
C GLY A 155 -10.44 23.92 12.77
N GLY A 156 -9.38 24.04 11.98
CA GLY A 156 -8.01 23.71 12.35
C GLY A 156 -7.65 22.25 12.07
N ILE A 157 -6.37 22.01 11.81
CA ILE A 157 -5.85 20.71 11.39
C ILE A 157 -5.43 19.89 12.61
N ALA A 158 -5.99 18.68 12.76
CA ALA A 158 -5.61 17.76 13.83
C ALA A 158 -4.47 16.83 13.43
N SER A 159 -4.48 16.31 12.21
CA SER A 159 -3.45 15.38 11.72
C SER A 159 -3.40 15.33 10.20
N CYS A 160 -2.24 14.99 9.65
CA CYS A 160 -2.09 14.63 8.24
C CYS A 160 -1.24 13.37 8.12
N ASN A 161 -1.55 12.50 7.17
CA ASN A 161 -0.74 11.32 6.83
C ASN A 161 -0.30 11.40 5.36
N LEU A 162 0.93 10.94 5.09
CA LEU A 162 1.46 10.84 3.73
C LEU A 162 1.20 9.44 3.18
N TYR A 163 0.77 9.34 1.93
CA TYR A 163 0.60 8.08 1.21
C TYR A 163 1.55 8.02 0.03
N VAL A 164 2.26 6.90 -0.12
CA VAL A 164 3.18 6.63 -1.23
C VAL A 164 2.78 5.31 -1.87
N GLY A 165 2.47 5.31 -3.17
CA GLY A 165 1.97 4.14 -3.88
C GLY A 165 0.68 3.58 -3.29
N GLY A 166 -0.12 4.42 -2.61
CA GLY A 166 -1.32 4.02 -1.88
C GLY A 166 -1.09 3.48 -0.46
N THR A 167 0.16 3.34 -0.01
CA THR A 167 0.50 2.87 1.34
C THR A 167 0.68 4.05 2.29
N ASP A 168 0.00 4.02 3.45
CA ASP A 168 0.18 5.01 4.51
C ASP A 168 1.61 4.94 5.06
N GLN A 169 2.35 6.03 4.89
CA GLN A 169 3.71 6.19 5.38
C GLN A 169 3.74 6.75 6.79
N GLY A 170 2.62 7.14 7.38
CA GLY A 170 2.48 7.69 8.72
C GLY A 170 2.30 9.21 8.78
N ALA A 171 2.21 9.71 10.01
CA ALA A 171 1.89 11.10 10.30
C ALA A 171 2.92 12.10 9.75
N MET A 172 2.43 13.20 9.21
CA MET A 172 3.22 14.37 8.81
C MET A 172 3.39 15.32 10.00
N THR A 173 4.51 16.03 10.03
CA THR A 173 4.76 17.14 10.95
C THR A 173 3.96 18.36 10.49
N LEU A 174 3.04 18.84 11.34
CA LEU A 174 2.25 20.03 11.06
C LEU A 174 3.05 21.30 11.39
N GLY A 175 3.08 22.22 10.44
CA GLY A 175 3.56 23.59 10.60
C GLY A 175 2.48 24.61 10.24
N THR A 176 2.82 25.89 10.24
CA THR A 176 1.87 26.96 9.89
C THR A 176 1.49 26.87 8.40
N GLY A 177 0.28 26.36 8.12
CA GLY A 177 -0.27 26.24 6.76
C GLY A 177 0.36 25.14 5.90
N VAL A 178 1.21 24.29 6.49
CA VAL A 178 1.91 23.20 5.78
C VAL A 178 1.97 21.94 6.62
N ALA A 179 2.03 20.79 5.95
CA ALA A 179 2.37 19.51 6.55
C ALA A 179 3.59 18.92 5.82
N THR A 180 4.56 18.41 6.57
CA THR A 180 5.81 17.86 6.00
C THR A 180 6.08 16.44 6.49
N ARG A 181 6.68 15.61 5.63
CA ARG A 181 7.18 14.29 6.04
C ARG A 181 8.39 13.88 5.21
N VAL A 182 9.42 13.40 5.91
CA VAL A 182 10.58 12.79 5.27
C VAL A 182 10.24 11.38 4.83
N HIS A 183 10.62 11.04 3.60
CA HIS A 183 10.51 9.69 3.06
C HIS A 183 11.79 9.36 2.27
N THR A 184 12.19 8.08 2.27
CA THR A 184 13.35 7.61 1.51
C THR A 184 12.90 6.46 0.62
N PHE A 185 13.04 6.63 -0.69
CA PHE A 185 12.71 5.59 -1.66
C PHE A 185 13.83 4.55 -1.74
N THR A 186 13.46 3.28 -1.87
CA THR A 186 14.39 2.17 -2.11
C THR A 186 14.36 1.68 -3.56
N VAL A 187 13.43 2.21 -4.36
CA VAL A 187 13.15 1.78 -5.72
C VAL A 187 12.95 3.01 -6.61
N ALA A 188 13.65 3.03 -7.74
CA ALA A 188 13.47 4.05 -8.78
C ALA A 188 12.20 3.81 -9.61
N GLY A 189 11.69 4.87 -10.22
CA GLY A 189 10.49 4.86 -11.05
C GLY A 189 9.43 5.88 -10.63
N PRO A 190 8.37 6.05 -11.43
CA PRO A 190 7.26 6.92 -11.08
C PRO A 190 6.41 6.29 -9.96
N VAL A 191 6.04 7.09 -8.96
CA VAL A 191 5.19 6.66 -7.85
C VAL A 191 4.17 7.74 -7.50
N SER A 192 2.93 7.34 -7.18
CA SER A 192 1.90 8.27 -6.74
C SER A 192 2.11 8.68 -5.29
N VAL A 193 2.06 9.98 -5.01
CA VAL A 193 2.16 10.52 -3.66
C VAL A 193 1.02 11.50 -3.41
N TYR A 194 0.30 11.33 -2.30
CA TYR A 194 -0.78 12.20 -1.85
C TYR A 194 -0.83 12.25 -0.33
N ALA A 195 -1.59 13.18 0.24
CA ALA A 195 -1.83 13.27 1.67
C ALA A 195 -3.32 13.21 1.99
N GLN A 196 -3.64 12.72 3.20
CA GLN A 196 -4.95 12.87 3.80
C GLN A 196 -4.81 13.63 5.10
N CYS A 197 -5.64 14.66 5.28
CA CYS A 197 -5.63 15.49 6.48
C CYS A 197 -7.00 15.44 7.14
N LYS A 198 -6.98 15.52 8.46
CA LYS A 198 -8.14 15.48 9.33
C LYS A 198 -8.16 16.74 10.18
N ASP A 199 -9.30 17.39 10.27
CA ASP A 199 -9.48 18.55 11.15
C ASP A 199 -9.79 18.12 12.61
N THR A 200 -9.99 19.10 13.49
CA THR A 200 -10.36 18.87 14.90
C THR A 200 -11.77 18.29 15.07
N ALA A 201 -12.64 18.46 14.09
CA ALA A 201 -14.01 17.93 14.06
C ALA A 201 -14.11 16.54 13.41
N ASN A 202 -12.98 15.97 12.99
CA ASN A 202 -12.81 14.70 12.31
C ASN A 202 -13.23 14.63 10.83
N ASN A 203 -13.41 15.76 10.14
CA ASN A 203 -13.61 15.78 8.70
C ASN A 203 -12.31 15.46 7.97
N ILE A 204 -12.38 14.69 6.89
CA ILE A 204 -11.20 14.18 6.15
C ILE A 204 -11.15 14.81 4.76
N GLY A 205 -10.06 15.52 4.48
CA GLY A 205 -9.68 15.94 3.14
C GLY A 205 -8.66 14.98 2.53
N THR A 206 -8.66 14.83 1.22
CA THR A 206 -7.62 14.10 0.45
C THR A 206 -7.05 15.01 -0.64
N SER A 207 -5.73 15.11 -0.75
CA SER A 207 -5.08 15.91 -1.79
C SER A 207 -5.20 15.26 -3.17
N GLY A 208 -4.90 16.01 -4.23
CA GLY A 208 -4.58 15.41 -5.51
C GLY A 208 -3.35 14.49 -5.42
N SER A 209 -3.25 13.53 -6.33
CA SER A 209 -2.09 12.64 -6.45
C SER A 209 -1.03 13.25 -7.35
N THR A 210 0.16 13.50 -6.81
CA THR A 210 1.35 13.91 -7.58
C THR A 210 2.12 12.66 -8.02
N ALA A 211 2.46 12.57 -9.31
CA ALA A 211 3.40 11.56 -9.81
C ALA A 211 4.84 12.02 -9.53
N VAL A 212 5.48 11.40 -8.53
CA VAL A 212 6.88 11.69 -8.18
C VAL A 212 7.78 10.82 -9.04
N SER A 213 8.73 11.45 -9.75
CA SER A 213 9.76 10.76 -10.51
C SER A 213 10.95 10.44 -9.60
N VAL A 214 11.12 9.17 -9.23
CA VAL A 214 12.26 8.71 -8.43
C VAL A 214 13.38 8.26 -9.36
N ALA A 215 14.48 9.02 -9.40
CA ALA A 215 15.68 8.63 -10.12
C ALA A 215 16.51 7.62 -9.30
N ASP A 216 17.35 6.83 -9.97
CA ASP A 216 18.35 6.01 -9.30
C ASP A 216 19.28 6.84 -8.42
N ALA A 217 19.86 6.20 -7.40
CA ALA A 217 20.84 6.84 -6.50
C ALA A 217 21.96 7.49 -7.32
N VAL A 218 22.23 8.77 -7.06
CA VAL A 218 23.37 9.45 -7.69
C VAL A 218 24.64 8.89 -7.06
N VAL A 219 25.36 8.06 -7.81
CA VAL A 219 26.71 7.62 -7.45
C VAL A 219 27.64 8.81 -7.73
N THR A 220 27.90 9.62 -6.71
CA THR A 220 28.60 10.92 -6.82
C THR A 220 30.12 10.82 -6.97
N GLY A 221 30.66 9.63 -7.22
CA GLY A 221 32.09 9.42 -7.40
C GLY A 221 32.39 8.56 -8.63
N ALA A 222 33.45 8.91 -9.35
CA ALA A 222 34.07 7.97 -10.28
C ALA A 222 34.51 6.73 -9.48
N PRO A 223 34.20 5.50 -9.95
CA PRO A 223 34.64 4.29 -9.28
C PRO A 223 36.15 4.32 -9.10
N GLN A 224 36.63 3.85 -7.95
CA GLN A 224 38.05 3.80 -7.66
C GLN A 224 38.61 2.47 -8.17
N GLN A 225 39.86 2.46 -8.66
CA GLN A 225 40.53 1.19 -8.95
C GLN A 225 40.66 0.35 -7.68
N LYS A 226 40.86 -0.95 -7.88
CA LYS A 226 40.91 -1.99 -6.86
C LYS A 226 39.62 -2.14 -6.06
N THR A 227 38.48 -1.91 -6.71
CA THR A 227 37.15 -2.05 -6.12
C THR A 227 36.25 -2.97 -6.94
N LEU A 228 35.21 -3.48 -6.27
CA LEU A 228 34.14 -4.23 -6.91
C LEU A 228 33.02 -3.28 -7.30
N ILE A 229 32.58 -3.37 -8.55
CA ILE A 229 31.56 -2.47 -9.10
C ILE A 229 30.51 -3.25 -9.91
N LYS A 230 29.28 -2.74 -9.94
CA LYS A 230 28.21 -3.19 -10.83
C LYS A 230 27.25 -2.04 -11.15
N LEU A 231 26.34 -2.25 -12.10
CA LEU A 231 25.24 -1.29 -12.28
C LEU A 231 24.24 -1.41 -11.13
N ALA A 232 23.68 -0.27 -10.73
CA ALA A 232 22.45 -0.27 -9.95
C ALA A 232 21.36 -1.09 -10.65
N CYS A 233 20.63 -1.89 -9.88
CA CYS A 233 19.57 -2.73 -10.44
C CYS A 233 18.21 -2.04 -10.29
N PRO A 234 17.40 -1.97 -11.37
CA PRO A 234 16.02 -1.56 -11.23
C PRO A 234 15.25 -2.59 -10.38
N ALA A 235 14.16 -2.15 -9.75
CA ALA A 235 13.31 -3.07 -9.00
C ALA A 235 12.75 -4.17 -9.91
N GLY A 236 12.74 -5.40 -9.39
CA GLY A 236 12.30 -6.57 -10.15
C GLY A 236 13.28 -7.04 -11.22
N ALA A 237 14.51 -6.52 -11.27
CA ALA A 237 15.53 -7.00 -12.19
C ALA A 237 15.72 -8.53 -12.09
N LEU A 238 15.45 -9.21 -13.20
CA LEU A 238 15.60 -10.66 -13.33
C LEU A 238 17.07 -11.08 -13.19
N ALA A 239 17.30 -12.37 -12.97
CA ALA A 239 18.64 -12.93 -12.78
C ALA A 239 19.58 -12.69 -13.98
N ASN A 240 19.04 -12.59 -15.20
CA ASN A 240 19.80 -12.33 -16.43
C ASN A 240 19.93 -10.84 -16.77
N HIS A 241 19.48 -9.93 -15.89
CA HIS A 241 19.60 -8.50 -16.15
C HIS A 241 21.08 -8.06 -16.09
N PRO A 242 21.57 -7.19 -17.00
CA PRO A 242 22.98 -6.78 -17.03
C PRO A 242 23.52 -6.19 -15.73
N CYS A 243 22.66 -5.58 -14.90
CA CYS A 243 23.02 -5.05 -13.58
C CYS A 243 23.48 -6.10 -12.56
N LYS A 244 23.25 -7.40 -12.84
CA LYS A 244 23.68 -8.51 -11.98
C LYS A 244 25.13 -8.91 -12.23
N ALA A 245 25.73 -8.46 -13.34
CA ALA A 245 27.14 -8.68 -13.61
C ALA A 245 27.99 -7.85 -12.64
N VAL A 246 28.91 -8.52 -11.94
CA VAL A 246 29.90 -7.89 -11.06
C VAL A 246 31.23 -7.80 -11.80
N TYR A 247 31.92 -6.68 -11.62
CA TYR A 247 33.23 -6.42 -12.17
C TYR A 247 34.22 -6.05 -11.07
N TYR A 248 35.48 -6.44 -11.25
CA TYR A 248 36.60 -5.85 -10.53
C TYR A 248 37.21 -4.74 -11.39
N PHE A 249 37.27 -3.51 -10.88
CA PHE A 249 37.99 -2.42 -11.55
C PHE A 249 39.46 -2.49 -11.13
N ALA A 250 40.35 -3.01 -11.98
CA ALA A 250 41.74 -3.27 -11.63
C ALA A 250 42.63 -2.02 -11.76
N GLY A 251 43.85 -2.12 -11.22
CA GLY A 251 44.89 -1.10 -11.31
C GLY A 251 45.38 -0.84 -12.73
N ASP A 252 45.14 -1.74 -13.68
CA ASP A 252 45.43 -1.56 -15.10
C ASP A 252 44.46 -0.61 -15.82
N GLY A 253 43.44 -0.12 -15.10
CA GLY A 253 42.43 0.78 -15.67
C GLY A 253 41.30 0.07 -16.42
N LYS A 254 41.18 -1.24 -16.32
CA LYS A 254 40.11 -2.03 -16.96
C LYS A 254 39.17 -2.66 -15.94
N ARG A 255 37.95 -2.96 -16.39
CA ARG A 255 36.98 -3.73 -15.62
C ARG A 255 37.02 -5.19 -16.07
N HIS A 256 37.16 -6.10 -15.11
CA HIS A 256 37.27 -7.53 -15.31
C HIS A 256 36.01 -8.21 -14.79
N ALA A 257 35.25 -8.87 -15.67
CA ALA A 257 33.98 -9.49 -15.29
C ALA A 257 34.20 -10.78 -14.51
N PHE A 258 33.37 -11.03 -13.50
CA PHE A 258 33.26 -12.34 -12.88
C PHE A 258 32.33 -13.22 -13.74
N PRO A 259 32.80 -14.38 -14.26
CA PRO A 259 31.98 -15.26 -15.09
C PRO A 259 30.76 -15.84 -14.37
N ASN A 260 30.89 -16.10 -13.06
CA ASN A 260 29.84 -16.63 -12.19
C ASN A 260 30.20 -16.38 -10.71
N ASP A 261 29.25 -16.73 -9.84
CA ASP A 261 29.37 -16.64 -8.39
C ASP A 261 30.47 -17.55 -7.81
N LYS A 262 30.66 -18.76 -8.35
CA LYS A 262 31.73 -19.66 -7.89
C LYS A 262 33.13 -19.06 -8.01
N VAL A 263 33.42 -18.38 -9.12
CA VAL A 263 34.67 -17.63 -9.30
C VAL A 263 34.75 -16.50 -8.27
N TYR A 264 33.68 -15.71 -8.12
CA TYR A 264 33.63 -14.59 -7.17
C TYR A 264 33.93 -15.04 -5.73
N PHE A 265 33.30 -16.13 -5.28
CA PHE A 265 33.46 -16.67 -3.93
C PHE A 265 34.81 -17.34 -3.66
N THR A 266 35.70 -17.41 -4.66
CA THR A 266 37.11 -17.77 -4.42
C THR A 266 37.98 -16.57 -4.03
N TRP A 267 37.49 -15.35 -4.29
CA TRP A 267 38.16 -14.09 -3.98
C TRP A 267 37.52 -13.34 -2.81
N TYR A 268 36.20 -13.41 -2.67
CA TYR A 268 35.43 -12.64 -1.66
C TYR A 268 34.44 -13.54 -0.91
N ALA A 269 34.07 -13.18 0.31
CA ALA A 269 33.16 -13.98 1.15
C ALA A 269 31.68 -13.71 0.87
N ASP A 270 31.35 -12.46 0.51
CA ASP A 270 30.01 -11.94 0.31
C ASP A 270 30.06 -10.76 -0.68
N PHE A 271 28.91 -10.16 -0.99
CA PHE A 271 28.79 -9.04 -1.94
C PHE A 271 28.81 -7.66 -1.27
N ASP A 272 29.11 -7.55 0.03
CA ASP A 272 28.95 -6.30 0.77
C ASP A 272 29.91 -5.20 0.29
N ALA A 273 31.06 -5.59 -0.27
CA ALA A 273 32.04 -4.68 -0.85
C ALA A 273 31.70 -4.22 -2.29
N VAL A 274 30.64 -4.75 -2.92
CA VAL A 274 30.25 -4.37 -4.29
C VAL A 274 29.53 -3.03 -4.29
N GLN A 275 30.04 -2.10 -5.09
CA GLN A 275 29.52 -0.75 -5.21
C GLN A 275 28.67 -0.60 -6.48
N ASP A 276 27.52 0.06 -6.37
CA ASP A 276 26.75 0.46 -7.54
C ASP A 276 27.42 1.66 -8.23
N VAL A 277 27.45 1.63 -9.57
CA VAL A 277 27.93 2.71 -10.44
C VAL A 277 26.89 3.02 -11.51
N THR A 278 26.97 4.22 -12.11
CA THR A 278 26.09 4.59 -13.23
C THR A 278 26.50 3.86 -14.51
N ALA A 279 25.58 3.80 -15.49
CA ALA A 279 25.85 3.20 -16.79
C ALA A 279 26.98 3.91 -17.53
N GLU A 280 27.03 5.24 -17.45
CA GLU A 280 28.05 6.09 -18.06
C GLU A 280 29.41 5.85 -17.42
N ALA A 281 29.48 5.82 -16.08
CA ALA A 281 30.71 5.57 -15.35
C ALA A 281 31.26 4.17 -15.64
N LEU A 282 30.40 3.15 -15.65
CA LEU A 282 30.82 1.80 -16.00
C LEU A 282 31.34 1.78 -17.45
N ALA A 283 30.57 2.30 -18.40
CA ALA A 283 30.90 2.33 -19.84
C ALA A 283 32.22 3.03 -20.17
N ALA A 284 32.63 4.02 -19.38
CA ALA A 284 33.90 4.71 -19.54
C ALA A 284 35.13 3.82 -19.23
N ILE A 285 34.96 2.72 -18.49
CA ILE A 285 36.03 1.78 -18.14
C ILE A 285 36.11 0.66 -19.20
N PRO A 286 37.25 0.50 -19.91
CA PRO A 286 37.43 -0.57 -20.89
C PRO A 286 37.31 -1.95 -20.27
N LEU A 287 36.89 -2.94 -21.07
CA LEU A 287 36.87 -4.34 -20.67
C LEU A 287 38.29 -4.94 -20.69
N GLY A 288 38.62 -5.69 -19.64
CA GLY A 288 39.79 -6.56 -19.56
C GLY A 288 39.41 -8.04 -19.69
N SER A 289 40.39 -8.93 -19.51
CA SER A 289 40.15 -10.37 -19.40
C SER A 289 39.22 -10.69 -18.24
N ASN A 290 38.43 -11.77 -18.31
CA ASN A 290 37.57 -12.11 -17.17
C ASN A 290 38.41 -12.55 -15.95
N VAL A 291 37.87 -12.32 -14.76
CA VAL A 291 38.44 -12.88 -13.53
C VAL A 291 38.28 -14.40 -13.55
N THR A 292 39.31 -15.11 -13.12
CA THR A 292 39.36 -16.58 -13.02
C THR A 292 39.36 -17.04 -11.57
N TYR A 293 39.24 -18.35 -11.33
CA TYR A 293 39.36 -18.91 -9.98
C TYR A 293 40.67 -18.46 -9.33
N ARG A 294 40.60 -18.05 -8.05
CA ARG A 294 41.79 -17.65 -7.30
C ARG A 294 42.81 -18.80 -7.28
N PRO A 295 44.09 -18.55 -7.63
CA PRO A 295 45.12 -19.58 -7.60
C PRO A 295 45.18 -20.34 -6.27
N GLY A 296 45.31 -21.66 -6.35
CA GLY A 296 45.33 -22.58 -5.20
C GLY A 296 44.01 -22.71 -4.42
N SER A 297 42.94 -21.98 -4.74
CA SER A 297 41.69 -22.02 -3.95
C SER A 297 40.82 -23.25 -4.23
N ARG A 298 40.79 -23.68 -5.49
CA ARG A 298 39.97 -24.77 -6.02
C ARG A 298 40.75 -25.52 -7.08
N MET A 299 40.32 -26.74 -7.34
CA MET A 299 40.61 -27.43 -8.58
C MET A 299 39.43 -27.26 -9.53
N VAL A 300 39.69 -27.39 -10.82
CA VAL A 300 38.68 -27.20 -11.86
C VAL A 300 38.79 -28.26 -12.94
N LYS A 301 37.69 -28.47 -13.64
CA LYS A 301 37.66 -29.30 -14.84
C LYS A 301 36.71 -28.69 -15.87
N PHE A 302 36.89 -29.06 -17.13
CA PHE A 302 35.88 -28.80 -18.16
C PHE A 302 34.99 -30.03 -18.31
N THR A 303 33.70 -29.84 -18.56
CA THR A 303 32.73 -30.94 -18.55
C THR A 303 32.99 -31.98 -19.65
N SER A 304 33.61 -31.55 -20.75
CA SER A 304 33.98 -32.37 -21.90
C SER A 304 35.25 -33.21 -21.74
N VAL A 305 36.06 -33.01 -20.69
CA VAL A 305 37.30 -33.76 -20.47
C VAL A 305 37.39 -34.31 -19.05
N PRO A 306 38.02 -35.48 -18.84
CA PRO A 306 38.15 -36.07 -17.50
C PRO A 306 39.26 -35.43 -16.64
N MET A 307 40.05 -34.51 -17.20
CA MET A 307 41.23 -33.95 -16.52
C MET A 307 40.84 -32.89 -15.48
N VAL A 308 41.50 -32.96 -14.31
CA VAL A 308 41.35 -32.02 -13.20
C VAL A 308 42.61 -31.19 -13.08
N TYR A 309 42.45 -29.88 -12.95
CA TYR A 309 43.56 -28.93 -12.92
C TYR A 309 43.56 -28.14 -11.62
N ALA A 310 44.73 -27.91 -11.06
CA ALA A 310 44.93 -26.83 -10.11
C ALA A 310 45.21 -25.53 -10.88
N ILE A 311 44.75 -24.39 -10.36
CA ILE A 311 45.02 -23.08 -10.96
C ILE A 311 46.26 -22.49 -10.28
N ALA A 312 47.30 -22.20 -11.07
CA ALA A 312 48.45 -21.40 -10.68
C ALA A 312 48.25 -19.91 -11.04
N LYS A 313 49.10 -19.06 -10.48
CA LYS A 313 49.17 -17.62 -10.78
C LYS A 313 49.18 -17.36 -12.29
N GLY A 314 48.43 -16.34 -12.71
CA GLY A 314 48.30 -16.00 -14.14
C GLY A 314 47.25 -16.85 -14.86
N SER A 315 46.30 -17.44 -14.12
CA SER A 315 45.24 -18.30 -14.67
C SER A 315 45.77 -19.53 -15.44
N GLU A 316 46.88 -20.11 -14.97
CA GLU A 316 47.53 -21.25 -15.60
C GLU A 316 46.99 -22.57 -15.01
N LEU A 317 46.48 -23.45 -15.88
CA LEU A 317 45.98 -24.77 -15.52
C LEU A 317 47.14 -25.77 -15.44
N ARG A 318 47.29 -26.40 -14.29
CA ARG A 318 48.33 -27.39 -13.98
C ARG A 318 47.65 -28.74 -13.73
N TRP A 319 47.91 -29.74 -14.57
CA TRP A 319 47.21 -31.02 -14.50
C TRP A 319 47.57 -31.79 -13.21
N VAL A 320 46.54 -32.19 -12.45
CA VAL A 320 46.62 -33.10 -11.30
C VAL A 320 46.33 -34.51 -11.81
N LYS A 321 47.37 -35.35 -11.88
CA LYS A 321 47.28 -36.66 -12.58
C LYS A 321 46.63 -37.76 -11.75
N THR A 322 46.77 -37.70 -10.44
CA THR A 322 46.37 -38.79 -9.54
C THR A 322 45.56 -38.29 -8.35
N GLU A 323 44.76 -39.17 -7.76
CA GLU A 323 44.01 -38.86 -6.54
C GLU A 323 44.93 -38.66 -5.33
N ASP A 324 46.09 -39.32 -5.31
CA ASP A 324 47.11 -39.12 -4.28
C ASP A 324 47.69 -37.70 -4.34
N ASP A 325 47.98 -37.19 -5.55
CA ASP A 325 48.41 -35.79 -5.74
C ASP A 325 47.30 -34.81 -5.29
N ALA A 326 46.05 -35.07 -5.68
CA ALA A 326 44.92 -34.23 -5.28
C ALA A 326 44.74 -34.20 -3.76
N THR A 327 44.87 -35.35 -3.10
CA THR A 327 44.79 -35.50 -1.64
C THR A 327 45.94 -34.79 -0.96
N ALA A 328 47.17 -34.90 -1.48
CA ALA A 328 48.35 -34.24 -0.95
C ALA A 328 48.23 -32.70 -1.03
N LEU A 329 47.65 -32.18 -2.12
CA LEU A 329 47.51 -30.74 -2.35
C LEU A 329 46.31 -30.12 -1.61
N TYR A 330 45.15 -30.77 -1.64
CA TYR A 330 43.87 -30.19 -1.22
C TYR A 330 43.21 -30.91 -0.03
N GLY A 331 43.83 -31.97 0.49
CA GLY A 331 43.36 -32.76 1.63
C GLY A 331 42.38 -33.87 1.25
N ALA A 332 41.92 -34.63 2.25
CA ALA A 332 41.03 -35.79 2.05
C ALA A 332 39.69 -35.44 1.36
N ASP A 333 39.21 -34.21 1.49
CA ASP A 333 37.99 -33.69 0.85
C ASP A 333 38.25 -33.04 -0.53
N TRP A 334 39.37 -33.35 -1.20
CA TRP A 334 39.74 -32.74 -2.49
C TRP A 334 38.62 -32.83 -3.54
N ASN A 335 37.88 -33.94 -3.54
CA ASN A 335 36.79 -34.20 -4.48
C ASN A 335 35.60 -33.23 -4.31
N LYS A 336 35.47 -32.58 -3.15
CA LYS A 336 34.49 -31.51 -2.90
C LYS A 336 35.03 -30.12 -3.25
N LYS A 337 36.27 -30.03 -3.73
CA LYS A 337 36.95 -28.78 -4.10
C LYS A 337 37.20 -28.70 -5.61
N ILE A 338 36.49 -29.50 -6.40
CA ILE A 338 36.50 -29.45 -7.86
C ILE A 338 35.24 -28.76 -8.33
N ASP A 339 35.42 -27.71 -9.13
CA ASP A 339 34.33 -27.03 -9.81
C ASP A 339 34.40 -27.25 -11.33
N ASP A 340 33.23 -27.47 -11.94
CA ASP A 340 33.11 -27.48 -13.39
C ASP A 340 33.18 -26.05 -13.96
N ILE A 341 33.97 -25.88 -15.02
CA ILE A 341 34.05 -24.67 -15.83
C ILE A 341 33.36 -24.96 -17.17
N SER A 342 32.47 -24.05 -17.58
CA SER A 342 31.91 -24.06 -18.94
C SER A 342 33.00 -23.81 -19.97
N GLU A 343 32.97 -24.58 -21.06
CA GLU A 343 33.90 -24.47 -22.19
C GLU A 343 33.90 -23.04 -22.80
N ALA A 344 32.84 -22.26 -22.62
CA ALA A 344 32.78 -20.86 -23.05
C ALA A 344 33.84 -19.97 -22.37
N PHE A 345 34.35 -20.39 -21.20
CA PHE A 345 35.39 -19.67 -20.45
C PHE A 345 36.78 -20.29 -20.61
N PHE A 346 36.94 -21.28 -21.49
CA PHE A 346 38.22 -21.95 -21.74
C PHE A 346 39.34 -20.96 -22.09
N MET A 347 39.04 -19.97 -22.95
CA MET A 347 40.01 -18.96 -23.40
C MET A 347 40.47 -17.98 -22.31
N ASN A 348 39.88 -18.03 -21.10
CA ASN A 348 40.35 -17.25 -19.96
C ASN A 348 41.55 -17.89 -19.26
N TYR A 349 41.90 -19.13 -19.63
CA TYR A 349 42.97 -19.90 -19.02
C TYR A 349 44.07 -20.22 -20.02
N SER A 350 45.28 -20.43 -19.51
CA SER A 350 46.40 -21.01 -20.25
C SER A 350 46.78 -22.36 -19.67
N TYR A 351 47.45 -23.22 -20.44
CA TYR A 351 47.98 -24.48 -19.92
C TYR A 351 49.44 -24.33 -19.52
N GLY A 352 49.75 -24.77 -18.31
CA GLY A 352 51.12 -24.89 -17.83
C GLY A 352 51.67 -26.29 -17.96
N ALA A 353 52.86 -26.48 -17.38
CA ALA A 353 53.40 -27.83 -17.27
C ALA A 353 52.48 -28.74 -16.40
N ASP A 354 52.74 -30.03 -16.34
CA ASP A 354 51.98 -30.89 -15.43
C ASP A 354 52.54 -30.80 -14.01
N ILE A 355 51.71 -31.08 -13.00
CA ILE A 355 52.22 -31.23 -11.63
C ILE A 355 53.02 -32.52 -11.57
N THR A 356 54.29 -32.40 -11.23
CA THR A 356 55.23 -33.54 -11.11
C THR A 356 56.23 -33.25 -10.00
N PRO A 357 56.99 -34.24 -9.49
CA PRO A 357 58.03 -33.98 -8.50
C PRO A 357 59.09 -32.94 -8.94
N SER A 358 59.36 -32.84 -10.25
CA SER A 358 60.28 -31.84 -10.82
C SER A 358 59.63 -30.49 -11.13
N ALA A 359 58.30 -30.39 -11.06
CA ALA A 359 57.53 -29.17 -11.22
C ALA A 359 56.41 -29.16 -10.16
N PRO A 360 56.77 -29.04 -8.87
CA PRO A 360 55.82 -29.17 -7.77
C PRO A 360 54.84 -28.00 -7.75
N PHE A 361 53.64 -28.28 -7.26
CA PHE A 361 52.62 -27.26 -7.00
C PHE A 361 52.47 -27.07 -5.49
N ASN A 362 52.41 -25.84 -5.02
CA ASN A 362 52.16 -25.55 -3.62
C ASN A 362 51.00 -24.56 -3.49
N VAL A 363 49.88 -25.07 -3.00
CA VAL A 363 48.63 -24.32 -2.82
C VAL A 363 48.85 -23.02 -2.03
N GLN A 364 49.63 -23.07 -0.94
CA GLN A 364 49.87 -21.91 -0.10
C GLN A 364 50.75 -20.87 -0.80
N THR A 365 51.76 -21.31 -1.55
CA THR A 365 52.60 -20.41 -2.35
C THR A 365 51.77 -19.69 -3.41
N GLU A 366 50.91 -20.40 -4.13
CA GLU A 366 50.02 -19.79 -5.13
C GLU A 366 49.13 -18.72 -4.47
N MET A 367 48.40 -19.08 -3.41
CA MET A 367 47.53 -18.16 -2.69
C MET A 367 48.26 -16.92 -2.13
N ASN A 368 49.47 -17.10 -1.59
CA ASN A 368 50.27 -16.03 -1.03
C ASN A 368 50.89 -15.12 -2.11
N SER A 369 51.09 -15.63 -3.33
CA SER A 369 51.62 -14.88 -4.46
C SER A 369 50.55 -14.13 -5.25
N THR A 370 49.26 -14.40 -4.96
CA THR A 370 48.09 -13.74 -5.52
C THR A 370 47.05 -13.40 -4.42
N PRO A 371 47.38 -12.51 -3.46
CA PRO A 371 46.42 -12.01 -2.49
C PRO A 371 45.33 -11.13 -3.15
N THR A 372 45.59 -10.55 -4.31
CA THR A 372 44.65 -9.69 -5.05
C THR A 372 44.45 -10.15 -6.50
N ILE A 373 43.36 -9.70 -7.12
CA ILE A 373 43.09 -9.95 -8.55
C ILE A 373 44.16 -9.27 -9.41
N ASP A 374 44.64 -8.07 -9.05
CA ASP A 374 45.71 -7.37 -9.77
C ASP A 374 46.98 -8.21 -9.93
N GLU A 375 47.33 -9.06 -8.95
CA GLU A 375 48.53 -9.89 -9.03
C GLU A 375 48.33 -11.18 -9.83
N ASN A 376 47.09 -11.51 -10.19
CA ASN A 376 46.75 -12.69 -10.98
C ASN A 376 46.40 -12.37 -12.45
N LEU A 377 46.05 -11.12 -12.74
CA LEU A 377 45.91 -10.58 -14.09
C LEU A 377 47.28 -10.42 -14.75
#